data_AF-A0A7K6BJI7-F1
#
_entry.id   AF-A0A7K6BJI7-F1
#
_cell.length_a   1.000
_cell.length_b   1.000
_cell.length_c   1.000
_cell.angle_alpha   90.00
_cell.angle_beta   90.00
_cell.angle_gamma   90.00
#
_symmetry.space_group_name_H-M   'P 1'
#
loop_
_entity.id
_entity.type
_entity.pdbx_description
1 polymer ?
#
loop_
_entity_poly.entity_id
_entity_poly.type
_entity_poly.pdbx_seq_one_letter_code
_entity_poly.pdbx_strand_id
1 'polypeptide(L)'
;SGLSWEPRSRAVEQVRLRCTEGSLEWMYPARALRVVLEPNVASARHTTVCIKPASDFQGASVYVERAGQLRLLLSEADGARPRHVSCFSAHRPRRVALFLQASPQRDISRRTAAFQYELLSNRGAAGPDFKKMALAEAMCRPCDNVELLMAICSSDFVVKGSIRSVSHDSDSRMSQVDVSVQRVYRQKNRIFQQEEGSGEWRGPIRTLLQCKVKKGGGDFLFTGNEHFGEAWLGCAPRFKDFLLVYQAARERGANPCEF
;
A
#
# COMPACT_ATOMS: atom_id res chain seq x y z
N SER A 1 -2.54 -21.34 -34.52
CA SER A 1 -2.36 -20.34 -35.58
C SER A 1 -2.24 -18.96 -34.95
N GLY A 2 -1.24 -18.16 -35.31
CA GLY A 2 -1.06 -16.83 -34.71
C GLY A 2 0.33 -16.19 -34.84
N LEU A 3 1.26 -16.80 -35.57
CA LEU A 3 2.51 -16.14 -35.96
C LEU A 3 2.28 -15.31 -37.22
N SER A 4 1.84 -14.07 -37.04
CA SER A 4 2.04 -13.02 -38.04
C SER A 4 2.46 -11.75 -37.29
N TRP A 5 3.75 -11.64 -37.00
CA TRP A 5 4.30 -10.46 -36.33
C TRP A 5 4.87 -9.51 -37.38
N GLU A 6 4.21 -8.37 -37.59
CA GLU A 6 4.76 -7.31 -38.42
C GLU A 6 5.91 -6.60 -37.68
N PRO A 7 7.15 -6.62 -38.22
CA PRO A 7 8.32 -6.00 -37.60
C PRO A 7 8.24 -4.46 -37.53
N ARG A 8 7.27 -3.85 -38.23
CA ARG A 8 7.07 -2.39 -38.34
C ARG A 8 5.85 -1.87 -37.61
N SER A 9 5.06 -2.73 -36.96
CA SER A 9 3.95 -2.25 -36.13
C SER A 9 4.52 -1.60 -34.86
N ARG A 10 4.65 -0.27 -34.87
CA ARG A 10 4.87 0.57 -33.68
C ARG A 10 3.62 0.63 -32.79
N ALA A 11 2.84 -0.44 -32.76
CA ALA A 11 1.60 -0.50 -32.01
C ALA A 11 1.97 -0.60 -30.53
N VAL A 12 1.64 0.47 -29.79
CA VAL A 12 1.67 0.48 -28.33
C VAL A 12 0.39 -0.16 -27.86
N GLU A 13 0.50 -1.27 -27.14
CA GLU A 13 -0.66 -1.90 -26.53
C GLU A 13 -1.19 -1.03 -25.39
N GLN A 14 -2.50 -1.06 -25.16
CA GLN A 14 -3.11 -0.26 -24.08
C GLN A 14 -3.99 -1.11 -23.19
N VAL A 15 -3.73 -1.02 -21.89
CA VAL A 15 -4.56 -1.62 -20.84
C VAL A 15 -5.19 -0.50 -20.02
N ARG A 16 -6.47 -0.67 -19.66
CA ARG A 16 -7.21 0.28 -18.82
C ARG A 16 -7.63 -0.41 -17.54
N LEU A 17 -7.21 0.12 -16.40
CA LEU A 17 -7.51 -0.38 -15.08
C LEU A 17 -8.48 0.57 -14.37
N ARG A 18 -9.59 0.04 -13.87
CA ARG A 18 -10.66 0.79 -13.21
C ARG A 18 -10.64 0.68 -11.69
N CYS A 19 -9.46 0.74 -11.10
CA CYS A 19 -9.24 0.54 -9.68
C CYS A 19 -8.40 1.69 -9.10
N THR A 20 -8.55 1.96 -7.80
CA THR A 20 -7.72 2.93 -7.08
C THR A 20 -6.42 2.34 -6.57
N GLU A 21 -6.29 1.02 -6.55
CA GLU A 21 -5.08 0.30 -6.21
C GLU A 21 -5.07 -1.05 -6.94
N GLY A 22 -3.90 -1.67 -7.08
CA GLY A 22 -3.76 -3.01 -7.62
C GLY A 22 -2.33 -3.35 -8.00
N SER A 23 -2.15 -4.50 -8.65
CA SER A 23 -0.88 -4.93 -9.24
C SER A 23 -0.97 -5.06 -10.75
N LEU A 24 0.17 -4.89 -11.41
CA LEU A 24 0.37 -5.17 -12.82
C LEU A 24 1.60 -6.07 -12.96
N GLU A 25 1.45 -7.14 -13.72
CA GLU A 25 2.53 -8.05 -14.06
C GLU A 25 2.62 -8.16 -15.58
N TRP A 26 3.76 -7.75 -16.15
CA TRP A 26 4.03 -7.86 -17.58
C TRP A 26 5.16 -8.86 -17.82
N MET A 27 4.78 -10.09 -18.17
CA MET A 27 5.70 -11.17 -18.49
C MET A 27 6.20 -11.05 -19.93
N TYR A 28 7.50 -11.33 -20.13
CA TYR A 28 8.18 -11.18 -21.42
C TYR A 28 7.97 -9.80 -22.07
N PRO A 29 8.36 -8.69 -21.39
CA PRO A 29 8.19 -7.35 -21.93
C PRO A 29 8.76 -7.23 -23.35
N ALA A 30 7.92 -6.78 -24.27
CA ALA A 30 8.30 -6.49 -25.64
C ALA A 30 7.70 -5.16 -26.08
N ARG A 31 8.49 -4.31 -26.75
CA ARG A 31 8.04 -3.00 -27.26
C ARG A 31 7.63 -2.04 -26.13
N ALA A 32 6.36 -1.63 -26.07
CA ALA A 32 5.85 -0.68 -25.10
C ALA A 32 4.36 -0.94 -24.77
N LEU A 33 3.99 -0.63 -23.54
CA LEU A 33 2.64 -0.79 -22.99
C LEU A 33 2.17 0.53 -22.35
N ARG A 34 0.96 0.98 -22.71
CA ARG A 34 0.29 2.14 -22.10
C ARG A 34 -0.75 1.67 -21.11
N VAL A 35 -0.55 1.97 -19.83
CA VAL A 35 -1.48 1.59 -18.75
C VAL A 35 -2.23 2.83 -18.30
N VAL A 36 -3.55 2.81 -18.45
CA VAL A 36 -4.44 3.91 -18.04
C VAL A 36 -5.12 3.54 -16.74
N LEU A 37 -4.81 4.28 -15.68
CA LEU A 37 -5.43 4.17 -14.36
C LEU A 37 -6.60 5.15 -14.27
N GLU A 38 -7.81 4.62 -14.10
CA GLU A 38 -9.04 5.40 -13.98
C GLU A 38 -9.75 4.99 -12.67
N PRO A 39 -9.96 5.90 -11.71
CA PRO A 39 -10.73 5.59 -10.51
C PRO A 39 -12.19 5.26 -10.90
N ASN A 40 -12.77 4.24 -10.26
CA ASN A 40 -14.12 3.76 -10.57
C ASN A 40 -15.21 4.79 -10.22
N VAL A 41 -14.91 5.69 -9.27
CA VAL A 41 -15.86 6.70 -8.79
C VAL A 41 -15.60 8.02 -9.51
N ALA A 42 -16.56 8.47 -10.32
CA ALA A 42 -16.43 9.68 -11.16
C ALA A 42 -16.15 10.97 -10.36
N SER A 43 -16.53 11.03 -9.08
CA SER A 43 -16.29 12.17 -8.19
C SER A 43 -14.90 12.18 -7.53
N ALA A 44 -14.21 11.03 -7.49
CA ALA A 44 -12.93 10.92 -6.83
C ALA A 44 -11.82 11.58 -7.67
N ARG A 45 -11.14 12.57 -7.09
CA ARG A 45 -10.00 13.26 -7.70
C ARG A 45 -8.72 12.76 -7.04
N HIS A 46 -8.05 11.82 -7.71
CA HIS A 46 -6.76 11.32 -7.25
C HIS A 46 -5.66 12.16 -7.88
N THR A 47 -4.93 12.89 -7.04
CA THR A 47 -3.91 13.84 -7.50
C THR A 47 -2.52 13.26 -7.45
N THR A 48 -2.33 12.13 -6.77
CA THR A 48 -1.03 11.51 -6.59
C THR A 48 -1.15 10.03 -6.91
N VAL A 49 -0.17 9.51 -7.65
CA VAL A 49 -0.04 8.08 -7.95
C VAL A 49 1.29 7.62 -7.39
N CYS A 50 1.27 6.53 -6.64
CA CYS A 50 2.45 5.90 -6.09
C CYS A 50 2.60 4.50 -6.70
N ILE A 51 3.84 4.12 -7.02
CA ILE A 51 4.18 2.82 -7.58
C ILE A 51 5.28 2.19 -6.75
N LYS A 52 5.12 0.89 -6.46
CA LYS A 52 6.13 0.06 -5.80
C LYS A 52 6.49 -1.11 -6.72
N PRO A 53 7.74 -1.20 -7.21
CA PRO A 53 8.19 -2.33 -7.99
C PRO A 53 8.21 -3.59 -7.13
N ALA A 54 7.97 -4.74 -7.76
CA ALA A 54 8.32 -6.02 -7.18
C ALA A 54 9.85 -6.14 -7.07
N SER A 55 10.33 -6.97 -6.13
CA SER A 55 11.76 -7.17 -5.91
C SER A 55 12.50 -7.77 -7.10
N ASP A 56 11.76 -8.42 -8.00
CA ASP A 56 12.23 -9.05 -9.24
C ASP A 56 11.84 -8.24 -10.49
N PHE A 57 11.46 -6.97 -10.34
CA PHE A 57 11.12 -6.11 -11.47
C PHE A 57 12.28 -6.03 -12.46
N GLN A 58 12.05 -6.50 -13.69
CA GLN A 58 13.06 -6.56 -14.73
C GLN A 58 12.47 -6.40 -16.14
N GLY A 59 13.30 -5.93 -17.08
CA GLY A 59 12.98 -5.93 -18.50
C GLY A 59 12.12 -4.75 -18.96
N ALA A 60 11.85 -3.75 -18.13
CA ALA A 60 11.18 -2.53 -18.55
C ALA A 60 11.59 -1.30 -17.74
N SER A 61 11.29 -0.12 -18.27
CA SER A 61 11.29 1.17 -17.56
C SER A 61 9.90 1.80 -17.61
N VAL A 62 9.49 2.45 -16.54
CA VAL A 62 8.17 3.09 -16.39
C VAL A 62 8.31 4.59 -16.49
N TYR A 63 7.50 5.20 -17.35
CA TYR A 63 7.45 6.63 -17.62
C TYR A 63 6.07 7.19 -17.34
N VAL A 64 6.03 8.48 -17.02
CA VAL A 64 4.80 9.25 -16.82
C VAL A 64 4.82 10.49 -17.68
N GLU A 65 3.67 10.88 -18.22
CA GLU A 65 3.55 12.13 -18.96
C GLU A 65 3.41 13.33 -18.01
N ARG A 66 4.31 14.30 -18.13
CA ARG A 66 4.29 15.56 -17.39
C ARG A 66 4.60 16.72 -18.34
N ALA A 67 3.68 17.67 -18.44
CA ALA A 67 3.79 18.83 -19.34
C ALA A 67 4.08 18.43 -20.81
N GLY A 68 3.42 17.37 -21.29
CA GLY A 68 3.59 16.86 -22.66
C GLY A 68 4.88 16.09 -22.92
N GLN A 69 5.69 15.80 -21.89
CA GLN A 69 6.93 15.04 -22.00
C GLN A 69 6.89 13.78 -21.13
N LEU A 70 7.47 12.68 -21.60
CA LEU A 70 7.65 11.46 -20.82
C LEU A 70 8.82 11.63 -19.85
N ARG A 71 8.57 11.43 -18.56
CA ARG A 71 9.58 11.44 -17.49
C ARG A 71 9.71 10.06 -16.90
N LEU A 72 10.95 9.58 -16.78
CA LEU A 72 11.26 8.32 -16.12
C LEU A 72 10.82 8.37 -14.66
N LEU A 73 10.05 7.38 -14.24
CA LEU A 73 9.59 7.20 -12.87
C LEU A 73 10.31 6.03 -12.18
N LEU A 74 10.49 4.92 -12.92
CA LEU A 74 11.14 3.71 -12.43
C LEU A 74 12.02 3.14 -13.54
N SER A 75 13.31 2.97 -13.26
CA SER A 75 14.21 2.22 -14.13
C SER A 75 14.32 0.75 -13.70
N GLU A 76 14.86 -0.08 -14.58
CA GLU A 76 15.22 -1.47 -14.25
C GLU A 76 16.22 -1.54 -13.07
N ALA A 77 17.15 -0.59 -12.98
CA ALA A 77 18.10 -0.50 -11.87
C ALA A 77 17.44 -0.11 -10.53
N ASP A 78 16.34 0.66 -10.58
CA ASP A 78 15.57 1.01 -9.38
C ASP A 78 14.68 -0.15 -8.92
N GLY A 79 14.26 -1.04 -9.83
CA GLY A 79 13.53 -2.26 -9.49
C GLY A 79 14.31 -3.20 -8.59
N ALA A 80 15.65 -3.19 -8.72
CA ALA A 80 16.55 -3.95 -7.84
C ALA A 80 16.66 -3.38 -6.42
N ARG A 81 16.14 -2.16 -6.15
CA ARG A 81 16.17 -1.55 -4.82
C ARG A 81 14.95 -2.01 -4.00
N PRO A 82 15.14 -2.76 -2.91
CA PRO A 82 14.03 -3.15 -2.05
C PRO A 82 13.31 -1.91 -1.54
N ARG A 83 11.97 -1.96 -1.53
CA ARG A 83 11.09 -0.97 -0.86
C ARG A 83 11.10 0.45 -1.47
N HIS A 84 11.60 0.64 -2.69
CA HIS A 84 11.53 1.93 -3.37
C HIS A 84 10.08 2.23 -3.81
N VAL A 85 9.44 3.23 -3.21
CA VAL A 85 8.12 3.72 -3.66
C VAL A 85 8.29 5.05 -4.39
N SER A 86 7.83 5.12 -5.62
CA SER A 86 7.88 6.34 -6.45
C SER A 86 6.50 6.97 -6.55
N CYS A 87 6.35 8.18 -6.02
CA CYS A 87 5.10 8.93 -6.07
C CYS A 87 5.22 10.15 -6.98
N PHE A 88 4.18 10.43 -7.76
CA PHE A 88 4.12 11.59 -8.65
C PHE A 88 2.72 12.19 -8.69
N SER A 89 2.64 13.50 -8.93
CA SER A 89 1.37 14.19 -9.07
C SER A 89 0.77 13.97 -10.46
N ALA A 90 -0.47 13.52 -10.50
CA ALA A 90 -1.27 13.34 -11.70
C ALA A 90 -1.64 14.69 -12.31
N HIS A 91 -1.26 14.92 -13.57
CA HIS A 91 -1.64 16.14 -14.29
C HIS A 91 -3.15 16.21 -14.58
N ARG A 92 -3.78 15.05 -14.82
CA ARG A 92 -5.24 14.91 -14.95
C ARG A 92 -5.78 14.02 -13.82
N PRO A 93 -6.46 14.56 -12.80
CA PRO A 93 -6.85 13.81 -11.59
C PRO A 93 -7.84 12.65 -11.77
N ARG A 94 -8.36 12.48 -12.99
CA ARG A 94 -9.35 11.45 -13.36
C ARG A 94 -8.78 10.32 -14.21
N ARG A 95 -7.62 10.52 -14.85
CA ARG A 95 -7.00 9.53 -15.74
C ARG A 95 -5.50 9.73 -15.72
N VAL A 96 -4.78 8.70 -15.28
CA VAL A 96 -3.33 8.71 -15.26
C VAL A 96 -2.82 7.67 -16.23
N ALA A 97 -1.86 8.03 -17.07
CA ALA A 97 -1.24 7.11 -18.01
C ALA A 97 0.20 6.82 -17.57
N LEU A 98 0.51 5.54 -17.41
CA LEU A 98 1.87 5.01 -17.29
C LEU A 98 2.28 4.47 -18.65
N PHE A 99 3.53 4.68 -19.02
CA PHE A 99 4.11 4.17 -20.26
C PHE A 99 5.27 3.27 -19.88
N LEU A 100 5.12 1.97 -20.11
CA LEU A 100 6.15 0.98 -19.87
C LEU A 100 6.87 0.76 -21.20
N GLN A 101 8.19 0.86 -21.18
CA GLN A 101 9.04 0.57 -22.33
C GLN A 101 9.90 -0.64 -22.01
N ALA A 102 9.85 -1.67 -22.85
CA ALA A 102 10.68 -2.86 -22.69
C ALA A 102 12.16 -2.51 -22.89
N SER A 103 13.01 -3.04 -22.01
CA SER A 103 14.46 -2.94 -22.14
C SER A 103 14.93 -3.84 -23.30
N PRO A 104 15.95 -3.42 -24.09
CA PRO A 104 16.53 -4.29 -25.11
C PRO A 104 17.07 -5.58 -24.49
N GLN A 105 16.67 -6.73 -25.04
CA GLN A 105 17.07 -8.05 -24.57
C GLN A 105 17.71 -8.84 -25.71
N ARG A 106 18.82 -9.55 -25.41
CA ARG A 106 19.57 -10.36 -26.39
C ARG A 106 19.40 -11.87 -26.19
N ASP A 107 18.86 -12.26 -25.05
CA ASP A 107 18.62 -13.64 -24.65
C ASP A 107 17.11 -13.95 -24.59
N ILE A 108 16.76 -15.21 -24.37
CA ILE A 108 15.36 -15.68 -24.22
C ILE A 108 14.97 -15.86 -22.74
N SER A 109 15.75 -15.27 -21.83
CA SER A 109 15.48 -15.39 -20.39
C SER A 109 14.13 -14.76 -20.04
N ARG A 110 13.43 -15.38 -19.09
CA ARG A 110 12.18 -14.84 -18.55
C ARG A 110 12.49 -13.57 -17.77
N ARG A 111 11.87 -12.46 -18.18
CA ARG A 111 11.86 -11.19 -17.43
C ARG A 111 10.41 -10.81 -17.14
N THR A 112 10.19 -10.21 -15.98
CA THR A 112 8.87 -9.79 -15.53
C THR A 112 8.94 -8.36 -15.02
N ALA A 113 8.20 -7.46 -15.65
CA ALA A 113 8.01 -6.11 -15.15
C ALA A 113 6.75 -6.08 -14.28
N ALA A 114 6.93 -6.28 -12.97
CA ALA A 114 5.83 -6.30 -11.99
C ALA A 114 5.89 -5.13 -11.00
N PHE A 115 4.76 -4.46 -10.78
CA PHE A 115 4.64 -3.42 -9.77
C PHE A 115 3.22 -3.32 -9.23
N GLN A 116 3.11 -2.77 -8.02
CA GLN A 116 1.85 -2.36 -7.41
C GLN A 116 1.66 -0.85 -7.57
N TYR A 117 0.42 -0.39 -7.65
CA TYR A 117 0.07 1.02 -7.76
C TYR A 117 -1.04 1.39 -6.77
N GLU A 118 -1.02 2.65 -6.33
CA GLU A 118 -2.07 3.27 -5.51
C GLU A 118 -2.35 4.69 -6.01
N LEU A 119 -3.63 5.05 -6.07
CA LEU A 119 -4.14 6.36 -6.40
C LEU A 119 -4.56 7.07 -5.11
N LEU A 120 -3.85 8.13 -4.73
CA LEU A 120 -4.12 8.91 -3.53
C LEU A 120 -4.93 10.17 -3.87
N SER A 121 -6.02 10.38 -3.13
CA SER A 121 -6.81 11.61 -3.18
C SER A 121 -6.12 12.73 -2.40
N ASN A 122 -6.23 13.97 -2.86
CA ASN A 122 -5.72 15.13 -2.12
C ASN A 122 -6.60 15.43 -0.90
N ARG A 123 -6.46 14.67 0.18
CA ARG A 123 -6.91 15.08 1.51
C ARG A 123 -5.72 15.72 2.24
N GLY A 124 -5.46 16.99 1.95
CA GLY A 124 -4.57 17.85 2.75
C GLY A 124 -3.27 18.26 2.07
N ALA A 125 -3.32 19.25 1.18
CA ALA A 125 -2.16 20.03 0.78
C ALA A 125 -1.69 20.90 1.96
N ALA A 126 -0.48 20.63 2.43
CA ALA A 126 0.34 21.50 3.28
C ALA A 126 1.81 21.07 3.06
N GLY A 127 2.75 21.99 3.25
CA GLY A 127 4.12 21.91 2.70
C GLY A 127 5.01 20.77 3.23
N PRO A 128 6.14 20.49 2.54
CA PRO A 128 6.88 19.22 2.68
C PRO A 128 7.72 19.03 3.96
N ASP A 129 8.19 20.10 4.63
CA ASP A 129 9.15 19.95 5.75
C ASP A 129 8.59 20.20 7.15
N PHE A 130 7.65 21.14 7.34
CA PHE A 130 6.91 21.28 8.61
C PHE A 130 5.96 20.09 8.89
N LYS A 131 5.60 19.33 7.86
CA LYS A 131 4.72 18.18 7.98
C LYS A 131 5.37 16.93 8.53
N LYS A 132 6.66 16.68 8.28
CA LYS A 132 7.25 15.37 8.62
C LYS A 132 7.24 15.13 10.12
N MET A 133 7.50 16.17 10.92
CA MET A 133 7.52 16.09 12.39
C MET A 133 6.10 16.05 12.99
N ALA A 134 5.17 16.86 12.47
CA ALA A 134 3.76 16.82 12.90
C ALA A 134 3.03 15.53 12.47
N LEU A 135 3.35 15.00 11.29
CA LEU A 135 2.83 13.72 10.80
C LEU A 135 3.42 12.55 11.60
N ALA A 136 4.70 12.62 11.93
CA ALA A 136 5.37 11.69 12.82
C ALA A 136 4.70 11.62 14.21
N GLU A 137 4.47 12.77 14.84
CA GLU A 137 3.77 12.84 16.13
C GLU A 137 2.32 12.37 16.01
N ALA A 138 1.61 12.75 14.96
CA ALA A 138 0.23 12.31 14.73
C ALA A 138 0.12 10.79 14.54
N MET A 139 1.12 10.15 13.92
CA MET A 139 1.13 8.70 13.69
C MET A 139 1.59 7.88 14.91
N CYS A 140 2.39 8.48 15.79
CA CYS A 140 2.96 7.76 16.95
C CYS A 140 2.20 8.00 18.25
N ARG A 141 1.34 9.02 18.33
CA ARG A 141 0.52 9.24 19.53
C ARG A 141 -0.58 8.17 19.62
N PRO A 142 -1.01 7.79 20.83
CA PRO A 142 -2.21 6.99 21.00
C PRO A 142 -3.43 7.69 20.39
N CYS A 143 -4.32 6.90 19.78
CA CYS A 143 -5.60 7.38 19.30
C CYS A 143 -6.48 7.81 20.47
N ASP A 144 -7.23 8.90 20.29
CA ASP A 144 -8.30 9.24 21.22
C ASP A 144 -9.53 8.33 21.01
N ASN A 145 -10.57 8.49 21.85
CA ASN A 145 -11.76 7.64 21.78
C ASN A 145 -12.52 7.78 20.45
N VAL A 146 -12.57 8.99 19.87
CA VAL A 146 -13.28 9.23 18.61
C VAL A 146 -12.51 8.62 17.45
N GLU A 147 -11.19 8.83 17.42
CA GLU A 147 -10.29 8.23 16.43
C GLU A 147 -10.32 6.71 16.48
N LEU A 148 -10.30 6.13 17.69
CA LEU A 148 -10.39 4.69 17.88
C LEU A 148 -11.70 4.11 17.33
N LEU A 149 -12.83 4.73 17.66
CA LEU A 149 -14.15 4.29 17.19
C LEU A 149 -14.27 4.41 15.67
N MET A 150 -13.78 5.49 15.08
CA MET A 150 -13.75 5.67 13.63
C MET A 150 -12.81 4.66 12.94
N ALA A 151 -11.64 4.40 13.51
CA ALA A 151 -10.65 3.47 12.95
C ALA A 151 -11.24 2.07 12.76
N ILE A 152 -12.03 1.58 13.72
CA ILE A 152 -12.70 0.27 13.61
C ILE A 152 -13.58 0.19 12.35
N CYS A 153 -14.26 1.28 12.01
CA CYS A 153 -15.21 1.33 10.90
C CYS A 153 -14.53 1.54 9.54
N SER A 154 -13.40 2.26 9.50
CA SER A 154 -12.77 2.68 8.25
C SER A 154 -11.46 1.98 7.93
N SER A 155 -10.85 1.25 8.87
CA SER A 155 -9.60 0.52 8.64
C SER A 155 -9.79 -0.65 7.68
N ASP A 156 -8.74 -0.93 6.90
CA ASP A 156 -8.68 -2.11 6.03
C ASP A 156 -8.58 -3.41 6.83
N PHE A 157 -7.98 -3.35 8.02
CA PHE A 157 -7.96 -4.48 8.96
C PHE A 157 -8.28 -4.07 10.40
N VAL A 158 -8.92 -4.99 11.13
CA VAL A 158 -9.21 -4.91 12.56
C VAL A 158 -9.03 -6.30 13.15
N VAL A 159 -8.04 -6.48 14.03
CA VAL A 159 -7.68 -7.79 14.60
C VAL A 159 -7.40 -7.70 16.10
N LYS A 160 -7.82 -8.72 16.85
CA LYS A 160 -7.39 -8.93 18.25
C LYS A 160 -6.19 -9.87 18.25
N GLY A 161 -5.13 -9.48 18.95
CA GLY A 161 -3.94 -10.32 19.07
C GLY A 161 -2.96 -9.83 20.13
N SER A 162 -1.79 -10.46 20.16
CA SER A 162 -0.68 -10.12 21.06
C SER A 162 0.61 -9.92 20.28
N ILE A 163 1.52 -9.09 20.82
CA ILE A 163 2.81 -8.82 20.18
C ILE A 163 3.77 -9.98 20.45
N ARG A 164 4.17 -10.68 19.39
CA ARG A 164 5.13 -11.79 19.47
C ARG A 164 6.56 -11.26 19.54
N SER A 165 6.91 -10.40 18.60
CA SER A 165 8.23 -9.78 18.42
C SER A 165 8.09 -8.39 17.82
N VAL A 166 9.11 -7.56 18.08
CA VAL A 166 9.29 -6.28 17.40
C VAL A 166 10.71 -6.24 16.86
N SER A 167 10.86 -5.93 15.58
CA SER A 167 12.14 -5.71 14.93
C SER A 167 12.24 -4.27 14.43
N HIS A 168 13.45 -3.73 14.46
CA HIS A 168 13.74 -2.35 14.09
C HIS A 168 14.71 -2.34 12.91
N ASP A 169 14.40 -1.54 11.91
CA ASP A 169 15.20 -1.39 10.71
C ASP A 169 15.57 0.10 10.57
N SER A 170 16.83 0.41 10.93
CA SER A 170 17.36 1.78 10.92
C SER A 170 17.45 2.35 9.51
N ASP A 171 17.72 1.51 8.52
CA ASP A 171 17.97 1.92 7.14
C ASP A 171 16.68 2.41 6.50
N SER A 172 15.58 1.70 6.73
CA SER A 172 14.25 2.10 6.28
C SER A 172 13.52 3.04 7.23
N ARG A 173 14.06 3.29 8.44
CA ARG A 173 13.40 4.03 9.52
C ARG A 173 12.03 3.45 9.90
N MET A 174 11.89 2.13 9.81
CA MET A 174 10.66 1.40 10.12
C MET A 174 10.84 0.43 11.28
N SER A 175 9.74 0.09 11.93
CA SER A 175 9.64 -1.03 12.86
C SER A 175 8.57 -1.99 12.38
N GLN A 176 8.84 -3.29 12.52
CA GLN A 176 7.88 -4.34 12.25
C GLN A 176 7.45 -4.97 13.57
N VAL A 177 6.14 -5.10 13.75
CA VAL A 177 5.49 -5.74 14.88
C VAL A 177 4.88 -7.04 14.38
N ASP A 178 5.42 -8.18 14.79
CA ASP A 178 4.84 -9.48 14.45
C ASP A 178 3.74 -9.80 15.45
N VAL A 179 2.52 -9.97 14.96
CA VAL A 179 1.33 -10.19 15.78
C VAL A 179 0.89 -11.65 15.69
N SER A 180 0.65 -12.26 16.85
CA SER A 180 -0.13 -13.50 16.95
C SER A 180 -1.60 -13.11 17.07
N VAL A 181 -2.40 -13.52 16.09
CA VAL A 181 -3.80 -13.11 15.93
C VAL A 181 -4.70 -14.17 16.56
N GLN A 182 -5.55 -13.72 17.48
CA GLN A 182 -6.58 -14.55 18.10
C GLN A 182 -7.90 -14.45 17.35
N ARG A 183 -8.23 -13.28 16.81
CA ARG A 183 -9.46 -13.05 16.05
C ARG A 183 -9.27 -11.97 15.01
N VAL A 184 -9.70 -12.25 13.79
CA VAL A 184 -9.83 -11.26 12.72
C VAL A 184 -11.27 -10.79 12.67
N TYR A 185 -11.52 -9.51 12.91
CA TYR A 185 -12.84 -8.90 12.73
C TYR A 185 -13.02 -8.37 11.31
N ARG A 186 -11.94 -7.83 10.73
CA ARG A 186 -11.90 -7.36 9.35
C ARG A 186 -10.49 -7.50 8.77
N GLN A 187 -10.39 -7.88 7.51
CA GLN A 187 -9.19 -7.66 6.70
C GLN A 187 -9.60 -7.60 5.22
N LYS A 188 -9.13 -6.58 4.50
CA LYS A 188 -9.42 -6.37 3.07
C LYS A 188 -8.74 -7.43 2.22
N ASN A 189 -7.43 -7.59 2.38
CA ASN A 189 -6.64 -8.66 1.79
C ASN A 189 -6.12 -9.62 2.86
N ARG A 190 -5.43 -10.69 2.45
CA ARG A 190 -4.93 -11.77 3.33
C ARG A 190 -3.61 -11.39 3.99
N ILE A 191 -3.60 -10.32 4.78
CA ILE A 191 -2.38 -9.87 5.48
C ILE A 191 -2.05 -10.83 6.64
N PHE A 192 -3.08 -11.23 7.38
CA PHE A 192 -2.95 -12.19 8.47
C PHE A 192 -3.38 -13.55 7.97
N GLN A 193 -2.47 -14.51 8.05
CA GLN A 193 -2.68 -15.86 7.51
C GLN A 193 -2.39 -16.90 8.59
N GLN A 194 -2.99 -18.06 8.40
CA GLN A 194 -2.72 -19.21 9.25
C GLN A 194 -1.38 -19.82 8.86
N GLU A 195 -0.49 -20.01 9.83
CA GLU A 195 0.79 -20.69 9.60
C GLU A 195 0.53 -22.19 9.37
N GLU A 196 1.13 -22.71 8.29
CA GLU A 196 1.07 -24.13 7.96
C GLU A 196 1.71 -24.96 9.08
N GLY A 197 0.95 -25.90 9.64
CA GLY A 197 1.38 -26.79 10.72
C GLY A 197 0.87 -26.38 12.11
N SER A 198 1.15 -25.16 12.56
CA SER A 198 0.72 -24.70 13.90
C SER A 198 -0.76 -24.34 13.97
N GLY A 199 -1.35 -23.93 12.83
CA GLY A 199 -2.71 -23.41 12.81
C GLY A 199 -2.85 -22.02 13.45
N GLU A 200 -1.75 -21.41 13.88
CA GLU A 200 -1.76 -20.07 14.46
C GLU A 200 -1.89 -19.01 13.38
N TRP A 201 -2.77 -18.04 13.60
CA TRP A 201 -2.87 -16.88 12.71
C TRP A 201 -1.79 -15.86 13.07
N ARG A 202 -1.04 -15.42 12.07
CA ARG A 202 0.07 -14.48 12.24
C ARG A 202 0.12 -13.47 11.10
N GLY A 203 0.73 -12.32 11.38
CA GLY A 203 1.02 -11.34 10.34
C GLY A 203 1.86 -10.17 10.85
N PRO A 204 2.67 -9.55 9.96
CA PRO A 204 3.47 -8.38 10.30
C PRO A 204 2.65 -7.09 10.17
N ILE A 205 2.88 -6.15 11.09
CA ILE A 205 2.35 -4.78 11.01
C ILE A 205 3.51 -3.80 11.07
N ARG A 206 3.55 -2.83 10.15
CA ARG A 206 4.61 -1.81 10.09
C ARG A 206 4.20 -0.53 10.79
N THR A 207 5.20 0.15 11.36
CA THR A 207 5.07 1.48 11.94
C THR A 207 6.41 2.22 11.84
N LEU A 208 6.41 3.52 12.15
CA LEU A 208 7.62 4.34 12.08
C LEU A 208 8.55 4.01 13.25
N LEU A 209 9.86 3.96 12.98
CA LEU A 209 10.87 3.67 14.00
C LEU A 209 10.83 4.64 15.19
N GLN A 210 10.51 5.91 14.93
CA GLN A 210 10.40 6.95 15.94
C GLN A 210 9.22 6.76 16.92
N CYS A 211 8.24 5.90 16.59
CA CYS A 211 7.18 5.53 17.52
C CYS A 211 7.70 4.66 18.69
N LYS A 212 8.95 4.16 18.60
CA LYS A 212 9.64 3.41 19.65
C LYS A 212 8.79 2.26 20.22
N VAL A 213 8.08 1.57 19.34
CA VAL A 213 7.21 0.45 19.73
C VAL A 213 8.05 -0.65 20.37
N LYS A 214 7.52 -1.25 21.43
CA LYS A 214 8.14 -2.35 22.16
C LYS A 214 7.14 -3.49 22.31
N LYS A 215 7.65 -4.69 22.56
CA LYS A 215 6.81 -5.83 22.93
C LYS A 215 6.12 -5.54 24.26
N GLY A 216 4.83 -5.20 24.20
CA GLY A 216 3.95 -5.10 25.36
C GLY A 216 3.27 -6.45 25.63
N GLY A 217 3.04 -6.76 26.91
CA GLY A 217 2.23 -7.90 27.31
C GLY A 217 0.72 -7.65 27.17
N GLY A 218 -0.05 -8.73 27.02
CA GLY A 218 -1.51 -8.72 26.93
C GLY A 218 -2.06 -8.64 25.51
N ASP A 219 -3.38 -8.54 25.42
CA ASP A 219 -4.11 -8.46 24.15
C ASP A 219 -4.36 -7.00 23.74
N PHE A 220 -4.21 -6.75 22.45
CA PHE A 220 -4.43 -5.47 21.80
C PHE A 220 -5.46 -5.60 20.68
N LEU A 221 -6.17 -4.51 20.41
CA LEU A 221 -6.94 -4.36 19.18
C LEU A 221 -6.06 -3.61 18.17
N PHE A 222 -5.60 -4.28 17.12
CA PHE A 222 -4.84 -3.63 16.06
C PHE A 222 -5.79 -3.21 14.93
N THR A 223 -5.71 -1.94 14.58
CA THR A 223 -6.40 -1.35 13.43
C THR A 223 -5.35 -0.73 12.51
N GLY A 224 -5.68 -0.58 11.23
CA GLY A 224 -4.77 0.04 10.28
C GLY A 224 -5.21 -0.07 8.84
N ASN A 225 -4.38 0.48 7.97
CA ASN A 225 -4.62 0.47 6.54
C ASN A 225 -3.58 -0.38 5.85
N GLU A 226 -3.94 -0.88 4.68
CA GLU A 226 -3.02 -1.61 3.83
C GLU A 226 -2.42 -0.66 2.79
N HIS A 227 -1.09 -0.67 2.66
CA HIS A 227 -0.41 0.01 1.56
C HIS A 227 0.54 -0.98 0.89
N PHE A 228 0.36 -1.19 -0.41
CA PHE A 228 1.20 -2.05 -1.23
C PHE A 228 1.33 -3.47 -0.67
N GLY A 229 0.21 -4.05 -0.24
CA GLY A 229 0.15 -5.39 0.37
C GLY A 229 0.69 -5.47 1.80
N GLU A 230 1.07 -4.34 2.40
CA GLU A 230 1.69 -4.30 3.73
C GLU A 230 0.74 -3.62 4.72
N ALA A 231 0.54 -4.22 5.90
CA ALA A 231 -0.23 -3.59 6.97
C ALA A 231 0.56 -2.43 7.61
N TRP A 232 -0.07 -1.27 7.71
CA TRP A 232 0.42 -0.11 8.44
C TRP A 232 -0.43 0.15 9.67
N LEU A 233 0.23 0.32 10.81
CA LEU A 233 -0.44 0.50 12.08
C LEU A 233 -1.20 1.84 12.14
N GLY A 234 -2.48 1.79 12.50
CA GLY A 234 -3.30 2.93 12.89
C GLY A 234 -3.36 3.04 14.41
N CYS A 235 -4.38 2.43 15.04
CA CYS A 235 -4.53 2.38 16.49
C CYS A 235 -4.20 0.99 17.05
N ALA A 236 -3.60 0.94 18.25
CA ALA A 236 -3.32 -0.28 19.00
C ALA A 236 -3.62 -0.17 20.51
N PRO A 237 -4.85 0.15 20.94
CA PRO A 237 -5.19 0.12 22.36
C PRO A 237 -5.13 -1.30 22.91
N ARG A 238 -5.03 -1.43 24.24
CA ARG A 238 -5.30 -2.72 24.89
C ARG A 238 -6.75 -3.09 24.65
N PHE A 239 -7.02 -4.37 24.38
CA PHE A 239 -8.36 -4.82 24.02
C PHE A 239 -9.39 -4.53 25.13
N LYS A 240 -8.98 -4.66 26.40
CA LYS A 240 -9.83 -4.35 27.56
C LYS A 240 -10.25 -2.86 27.61
N ASP A 241 -9.35 -1.95 27.26
CA ASP A 241 -9.59 -0.51 27.34
C ASP A 241 -10.51 -0.09 26.19
N PHE A 242 -10.31 -0.69 25.01
CA PHE A 242 -11.21 -0.55 23.87
C PHE A 242 -12.65 -0.97 24.19
N LEU A 243 -12.86 -2.11 24.86
CA LEU A 243 -14.21 -2.59 25.18
C LEU A 243 -14.99 -1.57 26.03
N LEU A 244 -14.33 -0.92 27.00
CA LEU A 244 -14.94 0.13 27.81
C LEU A 244 -15.37 1.33 26.96
N VAL A 245 -14.50 1.77 26.04
CA VAL A 245 -14.80 2.89 25.12
C VAL A 245 -15.96 2.54 24.20
N TYR A 246 -15.97 1.34 23.63
CA TYR A 246 -17.01 0.89 22.70
C TYR A 246 -18.38 0.74 23.39
N GLN A 247 -18.42 0.12 24.57
CA GLN A 247 -19.66 -0.04 25.33
C GLN A 247 -20.26 1.31 25.71
N ALA A 248 -19.45 2.23 26.22
CA ALA A 248 -19.91 3.58 26.55
C ALA A 248 -20.43 4.35 25.33
N ALA A 249 -19.83 4.17 24.16
CA ALA A 249 -20.31 4.78 22.92
C ALA A 249 -21.63 4.15 22.44
N ARG A 250 -21.75 2.83 22.54
CA ARG A 250 -22.95 2.08 22.14
C ARG A 250 -24.15 2.40 23.03
N GLU A 251 -23.98 2.49 24.35
CA GLU A 251 -25.05 2.89 25.28
C GLU A 251 -25.58 4.31 24.99
N ARG A 252 -24.73 5.18 24.46
CA ARG A 252 -25.07 6.56 24.08
C ARG A 252 -25.56 6.69 22.64
N GLY A 253 -25.58 5.60 21.86
CA GLY A 253 -25.88 5.64 20.42
C GLY A 253 -24.90 6.50 19.61
N ALA A 254 -23.67 6.65 20.08
CA ALA A 254 -22.62 7.47 19.49
C ALA A 254 -21.57 6.64 18.73
N ASN A 255 -21.81 5.34 18.53
CA ASN A 255 -20.91 4.48 17.78
C ASN A 255 -21.05 4.74 16.27
N PRO A 256 -19.95 4.98 15.54
CA PRO A 256 -20.00 5.24 14.10
C PRO A 256 -20.34 3.99 13.26
N CYS A 257 -20.15 2.79 13.81
CA CYS A 257 -20.58 1.52 13.26
C CYS A 257 -20.74 0.47 14.37
N GLU A 258 -21.32 -0.68 14.02
CA GLU A 258 -21.33 -1.86 14.88
C GLU A 258 -20.05 -2.68 14.71
N PHE A 259 -19.52 -3.17 15.84
CA PHE A 259 -18.34 -4.01 15.97
C PHE A 259 -18.68 -5.42 16.46
#